data_AF-A0A955QT76-F1
#
_entry.id   AF-A0A955QT76-F1
#
_cell.length_a   1.000
_cell.length_b   1.000
_cell.length_c   1.000
_cell.angle_alpha   90.00
_cell.angle_beta   90.00
_cell.angle_gamma   90.00
#
_symmetry.space_group_name_H-M   'P 1'
#
loop_
_entity.id
_entity.type
_entity.pdbx_description
1 polymer ?
#
loop_
_entity_poly.entity_id
_entity_poly.type
_entity_poly.pdbx_seq_one_letter_code
_entity_poly.pdbx_strand_id
1 'polypeptide(L)'
;MRNRIACSAQTLTQLQPEMIRSVVGGQVFRLGNQYFSESRVQILEHSAAMVSAEVSGTFGVYTQTIKLRSGVLSTKCSCPSNEKPFCRHCVAVLLQHYEDMADENENDVDVEADSESVNPPPRHDSTVVHSSSNDFNFRDVTIFVDWLSTSVQVLGQSGPLPPLPSLPAGPVREWSEAIVSLHQRIVKSVAMQQETHTELKTAQEQIVRLTQDLESARSEVKATQAISKELESEIKKYQDSLAVFAQVGQERDVLAKQLQDIRGEVRRRGTELAGLSKSLDALSNGLPEQHHSR
;
A
#
# COMPACT_ATOMS: atom_id res chain seq x y z
N MET A 1 -5.58 -5.88 31.11
CA MET A 1 -5.86 -4.43 31.04
C MET A 1 -7.35 -4.15 30.95
N ARG A 2 -7.86 -3.11 31.62
CA ARG A 2 -9.25 -2.63 31.49
C ARG A 2 -9.26 -1.11 31.35
N ASN A 3 -9.91 -0.57 30.33
CA ASN A 3 -10.05 0.86 30.13
C ASN A 3 -11.51 1.22 29.85
N ARG A 4 -11.87 2.47 30.15
CA ARG A 4 -13.21 3.02 29.95
C ARG A 4 -13.12 4.46 29.52
N ILE A 5 -13.88 4.83 28.50
CA ILE A 5 -14.03 6.23 28.06
C ILE A 5 -15.51 6.54 27.87
N ALA A 6 -15.87 7.81 28.05
CA ALA A 6 -17.16 8.29 27.58
C ALA A 6 -17.21 8.23 26.05
N CYS A 7 -18.34 7.80 25.51
CA CYS A 7 -18.55 7.60 24.09
C CYS A 7 -19.96 8.06 23.73
N SER A 8 -20.08 8.91 22.70
CA SER A 8 -21.37 9.37 22.19
C SER A 8 -22.04 8.36 21.25
N ALA A 9 -21.32 7.33 20.82
CA ALA A 9 -21.87 6.28 19.95
C ALA A 9 -22.92 5.44 20.68
N GLN A 10 -23.96 5.05 19.95
CA GLN A 10 -25.03 4.16 20.41
C GLN A 10 -24.71 2.70 20.08
N THR A 11 -24.03 2.45 18.96
CA THR A 11 -23.56 1.14 18.52
C THR A 11 -22.06 1.16 18.23
N LEU A 12 -21.42 0.00 18.27
CA LEU A 12 -19.99 -0.14 17.94
C LEU A 12 -19.69 0.17 16.47
N THR A 13 -20.66 -0.05 15.57
CA THR A 13 -20.56 0.26 14.13
C THR A 13 -20.42 1.76 13.84
N GLN A 14 -20.85 2.63 14.75
CA GLN A 14 -20.70 4.08 14.61
C GLN A 14 -19.27 4.56 14.90
N LEU A 15 -18.38 3.70 15.39
CA LEU A 15 -17.00 4.05 15.73
C LEU A 15 -16.11 4.02 14.48
N GLN A 16 -16.17 5.07 13.68
CA GLN A 16 -15.33 5.22 12.49
C GLN A 16 -13.83 5.24 12.83
N PRO A 17 -12.95 4.77 11.93
CA PRO A 17 -11.50 4.76 12.11
C PRO A 17 -10.90 6.10 12.55
N GLU A 18 -11.39 7.23 12.01
CA GLU A 18 -10.93 8.57 12.38
C GLU A 18 -11.28 8.94 13.83
N MET A 19 -12.46 8.53 14.31
CA MET A 19 -12.83 8.74 15.72
C MET A 19 -11.93 7.94 16.64
N ILE A 20 -11.64 6.68 16.29
CA ILE A 20 -10.72 5.84 17.06
C ILE A 20 -9.33 6.49 17.10
N ARG A 21 -8.80 6.94 15.96
CA ARG A 21 -7.49 7.61 15.85
C ARG A 21 -7.37 8.83 16.75
N SER A 22 -8.42 9.65 16.82
CA SER A 22 -8.46 10.86 17.66
C SER A 22 -8.33 10.56 19.16
N VAL A 23 -8.77 9.39 19.61
CA VAL A 23 -8.84 9.01 21.02
C VAL A 23 -7.58 8.30 21.52
N VAL A 24 -7.00 7.40 20.72
CA VAL A 24 -5.80 6.63 21.10
C VAL A 24 -4.46 7.31 20.78
N GLY A 25 -4.47 8.32 19.93
CA GLY A 25 -3.26 8.97 19.44
C GLY A 25 -2.58 8.20 18.30
N GLY A 26 -1.83 8.94 17.47
CA GLY A 26 -1.36 8.44 16.16
C GLY A 26 -0.44 7.22 16.22
N GLN A 27 0.41 7.09 17.24
CA GLN A 27 1.35 5.97 17.35
C GLN A 27 0.65 4.65 17.68
N VAL A 28 -0.27 4.66 18.64
CA VAL A 28 -1.04 3.46 19.03
C VAL A 28 -2.01 3.07 17.92
N PHE A 29 -2.63 4.05 17.27
CA PHE A 29 -3.48 3.81 16.12
C PHE A 29 -2.72 3.16 14.96
N ARG A 30 -1.53 3.66 14.61
CA ARG A 30 -0.69 3.08 13.56
C ARG A 30 -0.32 1.62 13.85
N LEU A 31 0.04 1.31 15.09
CA LEU A 31 0.32 -0.07 15.50
C LEU A 31 -0.95 -0.92 15.46
N GLY A 32 -2.10 -0.41 15.91
CA GLY A 32 -3.37 -1.14 15.80
C GLY A 32 -3.76 -1.43 14.36
N ASN A 33 -3.59 -0.45 13.47
CA ASN A 33 -3.83 -0.59 12.04
C ASN A 33 -2.92 -1.64 11.40
N GLN A 34 -1.65 -1.72 11.84
CA GLN A 34 -0.73 -2.76 11.37
C GLN A 34 -1.23 -4.17 11.74
N TYR A 35 -1.70 -4.36 12.98
CA TYR A 35 -2.24 -5.66 13.41
C TYR A 35 -3.50 -6.04 12.65
N PHE A 36 -4.33 -5.06 12.32
CA PHE A 36 -5.52 -5.22 11.48
C PHE A 36 -5.12 -5.58 10.02
N SER A 37 -4.22 -4.81 9.39
CA SER A 37 -3.79 -5.06 8.00
C SER A 37 -3.04 -6.38 7.79
N GLU A 38 -2.46 -6.93 8.85
CA GLU A 38 -1.80 -8.24 8.83
C GLU A 38 -2.76 -9.40 9.15
N SER A 39 -4.08 -9.15 9.17
CA SER A 39 -5.14 -10.14 9.45
C SER A 39 -4.91 -10.94 10.75
N ARG A 40 -4.40 -10.28 11.79
CA ARG A 40 -4.07 -10.92 13.08
C ARG A 40 -5.25 -10.96 14.05
N VAL A 41 -6.44 -10.54 13.62
CA VAL A 41 -7.64 -10.41 14.45
C VAL A 41 -8.64 -11.47 14.04
N GLN A 42 -9.13 -12.24 15.00
CA GLN A 42 -10.21 -13.20 14.81
C GLN A 42 -11.38 -12.82 15.71
N ILE A 43 -12.49 -12.40 15.10
CA ILE A 43 -13.73 -12.10 15.82
C ILE A 43 -14.37 -13.43 16.26
N LEU A 44 -14.63 -13.56 17.55
CA LEU A 44 -15.29 -14.75 18.13
C LEU A 44 -16.80 -14.52 18.29
N GLU A 45 -17.19 -13.31 18.67
CA GLU A 45 -18.57 -12.92 18.90
C GLU A 45 -18.70 -11.43 18.60
N HIS A 46 -19.69 -11.02 17.83
CA HIS A 46 -20.00 -9.62 17.58
C HIS A 46 -21.49 -9.35 17.73
N SER A 47 -21.81 -8.13 18.15
CA SER A 47 -23.15 -7.58 18.29
C SER A 47 -23.04 -6.06 18.24
N ALA A 48 -24.16 -5.38 18.05
CA ALA A 48 -24.20 -3.92 17.98
C ALA A 48 -23.57 -3.20 19.21
N ALA A 49 -23.47 -3.86 20.36
CA ALA A 49 -22.98 -3.29 21.62
C ALA A 49 -21.78 -4.04 22.24
N MET A 50 -21.36 -5.16 21.68
CA MET A 50 -20.25 -5.95 22.20
C MET A 50 -19.52 -6.70 21.09
N VAL A 51 -18.18 -6.67 21.14
CA VAL A 51 -17.32 -7.53 20.31
C VAL A 51 -16.32 -8.25 21.20
N SER A 52 -16.14 -9.54 20.97
CA SER A 52 -15.16 -10.41 21.58
C SER A 52 -14.28 -11.01 20.49
N ALA A 53 -12.96 -10.96 20.68
CA ALA A 53 -12.01 -11.33 19.65
C ALA A 53 -10.71 -11.89 20.25
N GLU A 54 -9.98 -12.63 19.44
CA GLU A 54 -8.60 -13.04 19.70
C GLU A 54 -7.66 -12.30 18.75
N VAL A 55 -6.54 -11.82 19.29
CA VAL A 55 -5.54 -11.08 18.52
C VAL A 55 -4.18 -11.76 18.66
N SER A 56 -3.61 -12.16 17.53
CA SER A 56 -2.29 -12.79 17.44
C SER A 56 -1.17 -11.76 17.65
N GLY A 57 -0.75 -11.64 18.90
CA GLY A 57 0.34 -10.79 19.37
C GLY A 57 1.74 -11.30 19.02
N THR A 58 2.75 -10.44 19.18
CA THR A 58 4.17 -10.83 19.07
C THR A 58 4.59 -11.93 20.05
N PHE A 59 3.97 -11.98 21.23
CA PHE A 59 4.32 -12.89 22.33
C PHE A 59 3.25 -13.96 22.62
N GLY A 60 2.22 -14.08 21.77
CA GLY A 60 1.11 -15.02 21.95
C GLY A 60 -0.25 -14.41 21.60
N VAL A 61 -1.31 -15.20 21.79
CA VAL A 61 -2.69 -14.81 21.48
C VAL A 61 -3.31 -14.06 22.66
N TYR A 62 -3.94 -12.93 22.38
CA TYR A 62 -4.57 -12.07 23.38
C TYR A 62 -6.09 -12.00 23.16
N THR A 63 -6.85 -12.41 24.17
CA THR A 63 -8.30 -12.27 24.21
C THR A 63 -8.73 -10.84 24.52
N GLN A 64 -9.75 -10.38 23.81
CA GLN A 64 -10.28 -9.03 23.83
C GLN A 64 -11.79 -9.06 24.04
N THR A 65 -12.29 -8.14 24.83
CA THR A 65 -13.73 -7.87 24.89
C THR A 65 -13.95 -6.37 24.97
N ILE A 66 -14.73 -5.85 24.04
CA ILE A 66 -15.11 -4.44 23.96
C ILE A 66 -16.62 -4.37 24.10
N LYS A 67 -17.10 -3.54 25.02
CA LYS A 67 -18.53 -3.37 25.30
C LYS A 67 -18.87 -1.90 25.35
N LEU A 68 -19.91 -1.52 24.62
CA LEU A 68 -20.53 -0.21 24.65
C LEU A 68 -21.83 -0.32 25.46
N ARG A 69 -21.89 0.35 26.62
CA ARG A 69 -23.11 0.40 27.44
C ARG A 69 -23.32 1.81 27.93
N SER A 70 -24.53 2.33 27.73
CA SER A 70 -24.99 3.61 28.30
C SER A 70 -23.99 4.76 28.11
N GLY A 71 -23.48 4.94 26.89
CA GLY A 71 -22.52 6.00 26.56
C GLY A 71 -21.10 5.82 27.12
N VAL A 72 -20.74 4.61 27.56
CA VAL A 72 -19.39 4.26 28.02
C VAL A 72 -18.85 3.11 27.21
N LEU A 73 -17.72 3.35 26.53
CA LEU A 73 -16.97 2.33 25.82
C LEU A 73 -15.95 1.72 26.78
N SER A 74 -16.13 0.43 27.07
CA SER A 74 -15.28 -0.33 27.98
C SER A 74 -14.51 -1.41 27.22
N THR A 75 -13.21 -1.48 27.42
CA THR A 75 -12.32 -2.45 26.78
C THR A 75 -11.60 -3.29 27.82
N LYS A 76 -11.50 -4.60 27.56
CA LYS A 76 -10.73 -5.55 28.37
C LYS A 76 -9.84 -6.35 27.42
N CYS A 77 -8.53 -6.21 27.58
CA CYS A 77 -7.55 -6.97 26.83
C CYS A 77 -6.67 -7.77 27.80
N SER A 78 -6.29 -9.01 27.46
CA SER A 78 -5.33 -9.79 28.25
C SER A 78 -3.87 -9.36 28.08
N CYS A 79 -3.56 -8.42 27.18
CA CYS A 79 -2.18 -8.01 26.93
C CYS A 79 -1.52 -7.28 28.13
N PRO A 80 -0.18 -7.39 28.27
CA PRO A 80 0.59 -6.70 29.32
C PRO A 80 0.88 -5.21 29.02
N SER A 81 0.39 -4.66 27.90
CA SER A 81 0.62 -3.27 27.50
C SER A 81 0.07 -2.26 28.51
N ASN A 82 0.76 -1.12 28.67
CA ASN A 82 0.36 0.01 29.52
C ASN A 82 -0.26 1.18 28.72
N GLU A 83 -0.58 0.97 27.44
CA GLU A 83 -1.18 1.96 26.53
C GLU A 83 -2.58 2.43 26.96
N LYS A 84 -2.76 3.74 27.07
CA LYS A 84 -4.04 4.38 27.39
C LYS A 84 -4.44 5.35 26.27
N PRO A 85 -5.74 5.54 26.00
CA PRO A 85 -6.90 4.89 26.62
C PRO A 85 -7.16 3.46 26.13
N PHE A 86 -6.69 3.06 24.95
CA PHE A 86 -6.80 1.68 24.47
C PHE A 86 -5.45 1.17 23.99
N CYS A 87 -5.24 -0.14 24.06
CA CYS A 87 -4.04 -0.74 23.49
C CYS A 87 -4.19 -0.96 21.99
N ARG A 88 -3.06 -1.13 21.30
CA ARG A 88 -3.02 -1.43 19.85
C ARG A 88 -3.94 -2.58 19.43
N HIS A 89 -4.05 -3.61 20.27
CA HIS A 89 -4.89 -4.76 19.97
C HIS A 89 -6.40 -4.42 20.08
N CYS A 90 -6.81 -3.55 21.01
CA CYS A 90 -8.21 -3.08 21.07
C CYS A 90 -8.56 -2.26 19.83
N VAL A 91 -7.61 -1.45 19.35
CA VAL A 91 -7.77 -0.67 18.12
C VAL A 91 -7.94 -1.61 16.93
N ALA A 92 -7.09 -2.63 16.80
CA ALA A 92 -7.18 -3.61 15.72
C ALA A 92 -8.55 -4.30 15.66
N VAL A 93 -9.10 -4.69 16.82
CA VAL A 93 -10.44 -5.29 16.91
C VAL A 93 -11.54 -4.33 16.49
N LEU A 94 -11.46 -3.05 16.88
CA LEU A 94 -12.44 -2.04 16.48
C LEU A 94 -12.41 -1.78 14.96
N LEU A 95 -11.23 -1.80 14.35
CA LEU A 95 -11.08 -1.63 12.90
C LEU A 95 -11.63 -2.84 12.14
N GLN A 96 -11.30 -4.06 12.56
CA GLN A 96 -11.83 -5.29 11.96
C GLN A 96 -13.36 -5.32 12.04
N HIS A 97 -13.92 -5.05 13.22
CA HIS A 97 -15.36 -5.06 13.40
C HIS A 97 -16.07 -3.98 12.57
N TYR A 98 -15.42 -2.83 12.31
CA TYR A 98 -15.99 -1.80 11.45
C TYR A 98 -16.00 -2.24 9.98
N GLU A 99 -14.96 -2.92 9.51
CA GLU A 99 -14.87 -3.44 8.14
C GLU A 99 -15.86 -4.59 7.91
N ASP A 100 -15.91 -5.57 8.81
CA ASP A 100 -16.84 -6.70 8.73
C ASP A 100 -18.31 -6.23 8.62
N MET A 101 -18.66 -5.13 9.31
CA MET A 101 -20.01 -4.55 9.27
C MET A 101 -20.24 -3.60 8.09
N ALA A 102 -19.19 -3.10 7.45
CA ALA A 102 -19.30 -2.36 6.20
C ALA A 102 -19.61 -3.33 5.04
N ASP A 103 -18.93 -4.48 5.03
CA ASP A 103 -19.14 -5.55 4.04
C ASP A 103 -20.52 -6.22 4.16
N GLU A 104 -21.07 -6.34 5.37
CA GLU A 104 -22.45 -6.83 5.57
C GLU A 104 -23.52 -5.85 5.06
N ASN A 105 -23.28 -4.53 5.12
CA ASN A 105 -24.24 -3.52 4.65
C ASN A 105 -24.24 -3.34 3.11
N GLU A 106 -23.17 -3.73 2.41
CA GLU A 106 -23.12 -3.71 0.94
C GLU A 106 -23.75 -4.95 0.29
N ASN A 107 -23.95 -6.05 1.04
CA ASN A 107 -24.55 -7.29 0.56
C ASN A 107 -26.08 -7.37 0.72
N ASP A 108 -26.73 -6.32 1.22
CA ASP A 108 -28.19 -6.30 1.52
C ASP A 108 -29.06 -5.78 0.35
N VAL A 109 -28.53 -5.73 -0.88
CA VAL A 109 -29.28 -5.45 -2.12
C VAL A 109 -29.08 -6.58 -3.13
N ASP A 110 -29.58 -7.78 -2.81
CA ASP A 110 -30.17 -8.74 -3.76
C ASP A 110 -30.50 -10.05 -3.04
N VAL A 111 -31.59 -10.08 -2.25
CA VAL A 111 -32.23 -11.35 -1.83
C VAL A 111 -33.76 -11.22 -1.80
N GLU A 112 -34.38 -11.49 -2.96
CA GLU A 112 -35.67 -12.19 -3.08
C GLU A 112 -35.48 -13.14 -4.28
N ALA A 113 -35.77 -14.44 -4.27
CA ALA A 113 -36.37 -15.36 -3.34
C ALA A 113 -35.93 -16.77 -3.77
N ASP A 114 -35.60 -17.66 -2.84
CA ASP A 114 -36.29 -18.94 -2.80
C ASP A 114 -36.18 -19.56 -1.41
N SER A 115 -37.34 -19.79 -0.84
CA SER A 115 -37.55 -20.33 0.48
C SER A 115 -37.87 -21.81 0.35
N GLU A 116 -37.01 -22.68 0.86
CA GLU A 116 -37.43 -24.03 1.23
C GLU A 116 -37.01 -24.38 2.65
N SER A 117 -38.05 -24.52 3.46
CA SER A 117 -38.07 -24.86 4.87
C SER A 117 -37.78 -26.35 5.05
N VAL A 118 -36.81 -26.72 5.89
CA VAL A 118 -36.86 -27.98 6.65
C VAL A 118 -36.34 -27.78 8.08
N ASN A 119 -37.30 -27.84 8.99
CA ASN A 119 -37.34 -28.03 10.44
C ASN A 119 -36.07 -28.17 11.33
N PRO A 120 -36.17 -27.71 12.60
CA PRO A 120 -35.12 -27.83 13.62
C PRO A 120 -35.02 -29.24 14.22
N PRO A 121 -33.83 -29.69 14.68
CA PRO A 121 -33.68 -30.97 15.34
C PRO A 121 -34.28 -30.95 16.76
N PRO A 122 -34.81 -32.08 17.24
CA PRO A 122 -35.48 -32.17 18.53
C PRO A 122 -34.47 -32.14 19.69
N ARG A 123 -34.91 -31.51 20.77
CA ARG A 123 -34.31 -31.58 22.10
C ARG A 123 -34.19 -33.05 22.51
N HIS A 124 -32.97 -33.54 22.66
CA HIS A 124 -32.74 -34.81 23.34
C HIS A 124 -32.60 -34.58 24.84
N ASP A 125 -33.53 -35.24 25.51
CA ASP A 125 -33.66 -35.46 26.94
C ASP A 125 -32.32 -35.85 27.58
N SER A 126 -32.09 -35.35 28.79
CA SER A 126 -30.96 -35.75 29.62
C SER A 126 -31.23 -37.14 30.18
N THR A 127 -31.04 -38.17 29.37
CA THR A 127 -30.92 -39.54 29.86
C THR A 127 -29.48 -39.79 30.28
N VAL A 128 -29.27 -39.73 31.59
CA VAL A 128 -28.18 -40.41 32.29
C VAL A 128 -28.17 -41.87 31.83
N VAL A 129 -27.17 -42.26 31.05
CA VAL A 129 -26.91 -43.67 30.74
C VAL A 129 -25.48 -43.98 31.15
N HIS A 130 -25.42 -44.59 32.33
CA HIS A 130 -24.55 -45.68 32.73
C HIS A 130 -23.17 -45.75 32.06
N SER A 131 -22.16 -45.54 32.91
CA SER A 131 -20.85 -46.20 32.87
C SER A 131 -20.94 -47.61 32.29
N SER A 132 -20.65 -47.76 30.99
CA SER A 132 -20.40 -49.04 30.36
C SER A 132 -19.01 -49.51 30.78
N SER A 133 -18.97 -50.68 31.41
CA SER A 133 -17.74 -51.40 31.68
C SER A 133 -17.05 -51.67 30.34
N ASN A 134 -15.85 -51.11 30.14
CA ASN A 134 -15.04 -51.33 28.95
C ASN A 134 -14.46 -52.75 28.97
N ASP A 135 -15.28 -53.74 28.64
CA ASP A 135 -14.78 -55.09 28.39
C ASP A 135 -14.13 -55.11 27.00
N PHE A 136 -12.85 -54.75 26.96
CA PHE A 136 -12.03 -54.88 25.78
C PHE A 136 -11.88 -56.36 25.43
N ASN A 137 -12.28 -56.74 24.21
CA ASN A 137 -11.92 -58.06 23.71
C ASN A 137 -10.40 -58.08 23.47
N PHE A 138 -9.69 -58.92 24.24
CA PHE A 138 -8.24 -59.04 24.17
C PHE A 138 -7.73 -59.35 22.75
N ARG A 139 -8.54 -60.05 21.94
CA ARG A 139 -8.24 -60.33 20.53
C ARG A 139 -8.23 -59.04 19.69
N ASP A 140 -9.20 -58.16 19.87
CA ASP A 140 -9.31 -56.90 19.13
C ASP A 140 -8.18 -55.94 19.52
N VAL A 141 -7.82 -55.91 20.80
CA VAL A 141 -6.66 -55.14 21.30
C VAL A 141 -5.35 -55.68 20.70
N THR A 142 -5.18 -57.00 20.60
CA THR A 142 -3.97 -57.60 20.01
C THR A 142 -3.85 -57.27 18.52
N ILE A 143 -4.95 -57.37 17.77
CA ILE A 143 -5.00 -56.99 16.34
C ILE A 143 -4.69 -55.50 16.17
N PHE A 144 -5.23 -54.64 17.03
CA PHE A 144 -4.94 -53.21 17.03
C PHE A 144 -3.47 -52.91 17.33
N VAL A 145 -2.88 -53.57 18.34
CA VAL A 145 -1.47 -53.34 18.72
C VAL A 145 -0.52 -53.78 17.60
N ASP A 146 -0.81 -54.88 16.91
CA ASP A 146 -0.02 -55.34 15.76
C ASP A 146 -0.09 -54.36 14.58
N TRP A 147 -1.30 -53.89 14.26
CA TRP A 147 -1.51 -52.83 13.27
C TRP A 147 -0.83 -51.52 13.66
N LEU A 148 -0.92 -51.12 14.93
CA LEU A 148 -0.31 -49.90 15.46
C LEU A 148 1.21 -49.97 15.41
N SER A 149 1.79 -51.12 15.77
CA SER A 149 3.24 -51.37 15.67
C SER A 149 3.74 -51.19 14.23
N THR A 150 3.02 -51.77 13.27
CA THR A 150 3.32 -51.61 11.85
C THR A 150 3.15 -50.15 11.40
N SER A 151 2.08 -49.49 11.83
CA SER A 151 1.79 -48.09 11.53
C SER A 151 2.87 -47.14 12.04
N VAL A 152 3.36 -47.33 13.27
CA VAL A 152 4.42 -46.52 13.87
C VAL A 152 5.76 -46.69 13.16
N GLN A 153 6.07 -47.89 12.66
CA GLN A 153 7.27 -48.11 11.85
C GLN A 153 7.22 -47.35 10.53
N VAL A 154 6.04 -47.26 9.90
CA VAL A 154 5.84 -46.54 8.63
C VAL A 154 5.81 -45.02 8.82
N LEU A 155 5.31 -44.52 9.96
CA LEU A 155 5.34 -43.09 10.31
C LEU A 155 6.76 -42.52 10.34
N GLY A 156 7.76 -43.33 10.73
CA GLY A 156 9.16 -42.94 10.71
C GLY A 156 9.76 -42.81 9.30
N GLN A 157 9.07 -43.30 8.27
CA GLN A 157 9.56 -43.37 6.87
C GLN A 157 8.69 -42.56 5.89
N SER A 158 7.75 -41.74 6.39
CA SER A 158 6.84 -40.91 5.57
C SER A 158 5.98 -41.72 4.58
N GLY A 159 5.63 -42.97 4.91
CA GLY A 159 4.77 -43.81 4.09
C GLY A 159 3.27 -43.70 4.45
N PRO A 160 2.35 -44.15 3.58
CA PRO A 160 0.93 -44.23 3.89
C PRO A 160 0.67 -45.28 4.98
N LEU A 161 -0.25 -45.00 5.89
CA LEU A 161 -0.66 -45.96 6.93
C LEU A 161 -1.20 -47.26 6.30
N PRO A 162 -0.90 -48.42 6.92
CA PRO A 162 -1.48 -49.70 6.49
C PRO A 162 -3.00 -49.70 6.66
N PRO A 163 -3.74 -50.42 5.79
CA PRO A 163 -5.20 -50.45 5.83
C PRO A 163 -5.72 -50.97 7.17
N LEU A 164 -6.83 -50.41 7.64
CA LEU A 164 -7.43 -50.78 8.91
C LEU A 164 -7.82 -52.28 8.91
N PRO A 165 -7.42 -53.08 9.91
CA PRO A 165 -7.88 -54.45 10.03
C PRO A 165 -9.39 -54.50 10.29
N SER A 166 -10.05 -55.59 9.87
CA SER A 166 -11.50 -55.77 10.06
C SER A 166 -11.84 -56.00 11.53
N LEU A 167 -11.97 -54.92 12.28
CA LEU A 167 -12.36 -54.87 13.68
C LEU A 167 -13.90 -54.76 13.81
N PRO A 168 -14.51 -55.49 14.77
CA PRO A 168 -15.93 -55.32 15.09
C PRO A 168 -16.20 -53.89 15.62
N ALA A 169 -17.46 -53.47 15.57
CA ALA A 169 -17.87 -52.17 16.12
C ALA A 169 -17.60 -52.14 17.64
N GLY A 170 -16.83 -51.16 18.09
CA GLY A 170 -16.45 -51.01 19.48
C GLY A 170 -15.33 -49.97 19.67
N PRO A 171 -14.91 -49.71 20.91
CA PRO A 171 -13.97 -48.64 21.23
C PRO A 171 -12.66 -48.73 20.45
N VAL A 172 -12.10 -49.94 20.29
CA VAL A 172 -10.83 -50.16 19.58
C VAL A 172 -10.90 -49.72 18.11
N ARG A 173 -12.08 -49.86 17.48
CA ARG A 173 -12.31 -49.39 16.12
C ARG A 173 -12.45 -47.87 16.04
N GLU A 174 -13.15 -47.26 16.99
CA GLU A 174 -13.25 -45.79 17.07
C GLU A 174 -11.87 -45.14 17.25
N TRP A 175 -11.00 -45.75 18.08
CA TRP A 175 -9.63 -45.30 18.26
C TRP A 175 -8.78 -45.47 17.00
N SER A 176 -8.88 -46.60 16.29
CA SER A 176 -8.12 -46.81 15.06
C SER A 176 -8.58 -45.88 13.92
N GLU A 177 -9.89 -45.64 13.79
CA GLU A 177 -10.46 -44.65 12.85
C GLU A 177 -10.03 -43.22 13.21
N ALA A 178 -10.01 -42.87 14.50
CA ALA A 178 -9.52 -41.56 14.96
C ALA A 178 -8.04 -41.35 14.66
N ILE A 179 -7.20 -42.37 14.84
CA ILE A 179 -5.76 -42.33 14.52
C ILE A 179 -5.56 -42.12 13.00
N VAL A 180 -6.31 -42.85 12.16
CA VAL A 180 -6.22 -42.67 10.69
C VAL A 180 -6.69 -41.28 10.27
N SER A 181 -7.80 -40.80 10.84
CA SER A 181 -8.30 -39.44 10.57
C SER A 181 -7.27 -38.37 10.96
N LEU A 182 -6.64 -38.52 12.13
CA LEU A 182 -5.58 -37.62 12.58
C LEU A 182 -4.37 -37.65 11.64
N HIS A 183 -3.91 -38.83 11.23
CA HIS A 183 -2.80 -38.95 10.28
C HIS A 183 -3.13 -38.32 8.92
N GLN A 184 -4.33 -38.55 8.38
CA GLN A 184 -4.78 -37.91 7.15
C GLN A 184 -4.80 -36.39 7.26
N ARG A 185 -5.23 -35.84 8.40
CA ARG A 185 -5.18 -34.41 8.68
C ARG A 185 -3.75 -33.88 8.72
N ILE A 186 -2.82 -34.61 9.35
CA ILE A 186 -1.40 -34.24 9.38
C ILE A 186 -0.82 -34.22 7.97
N VAL A 187 -1.03 -35.27 7.17
CA VAL A 187 -0.55 -35.34 5.79
C VAL A 187 -1.09 -34.18 4.94
N LYS A 188 -2.40 -33.90 5.03
CA LYS A 188 -3.01 -32.76 4.34
C LYS A 188 -2.44 -31.41 4.80
N SER A 189 -2.26 -31.24 6.11
CA SER A 189 -1.68 -30.00 6.67
C SER A 189 -0.24 -29.78 6.21
N VAL A 190 0.58 -30.84 6.17
CA VAL A 190 1.96 -30.77 5.72
C VAL A 190 2.03 -30.44 4.22
N ALA A 191 1.18 -31.06 3.40
CA ALA A 191 1.09 -30.76 1.97
C ALA A 191 0.71 -29.30 1.72
N MET A 192 -0.31 -28.78 2.42
CA MET A 192 -0.74 -27.38 2.33
C MET A 192 0.35 -26.42 2.82
N GLN A 193 1.07 -26.76 3.89
CA GLN A 193 2.19 -25.96 4.38
C GLN A 193 3.35 -25.93 3.37
N GLN A 194 3.59 -27.04 2.68
CA GLN A 194 4.62 -27.11 1.63
C GLN A 194 4.23 -26.26 0.42
N GLU A 195 2.97 -26.33 -0.02
CA GLU A 195 2.42 -25.52 -1.12
C GLU A 195 2.54 -24.02 -0.82
N THR A 196 1.99 -23.59 0.31
CA THR A 196 2.09 -22.18 0.76
C THR A 196 3.54 -21.71 0.92
N HIS A 197 4.44 -22.57 1.39
CA HIS A 197 5.86 -22.25 1.45
C HIS A 197 6.48 -22.07 0.07
N THR A 198 6.11 -22.89 -0.92
CA THR A 198 6.58 -22.71 -2.30
C THR A 198 6.05 -21.43 -2.93
N GLU A 199 4.77 -21.10 -2.72
CA GLU A 199 4.16 -19.85 -3.19
C GLU A 199 4.84 -18.62 -2.57
N LEU A 200 5.08 -18.63 -1.25
CA LEU A 200 5.80 -17.57 -0.54
C LEU A 200 7.20 -17.36 -1.14
N LYS A 201 7.92 -18.45 -1.42
CA LYS A 201 9.26 -18.38 -2.02
C LYS A 201 9.21 -17.77 -3.41
N THR A 202 8.25 -18.18 -4.25
CA THR A 202 8.08 -17.61 -5.59
C THR A 202 7.70 -16.13 -5.53
N ALA A 203 6.79 -15.74 -4.63
CA ALA A 203 6.43 -14.34 -4.42
C ALA A 203 7.66 -13.51 -3.96
N GLN A 204 8.48 -14.06 -3.07
CA GLN A 204 9.71 -13.41 -2.62
C GLN A 204 10.71 -13.20 -3.76
N GLU A 205 10.90 -14.19 -4.63
CA GLU A 205 11.75 -14.09 -5.82
C GLU A 205 11.23 -13.01 -6.80
N GLN A 206 9.91 -12.90 -6.96
CA GLN A 206 9.28 -11.86 -7.78
C GLN A 206 9.51 -10.46 -7.19
N ILE A 207 9.36 -10.29 -5.87
CA ILE A 207 9.62 -9.01 -5.20
C ILE A 207 11.06 -8.56 -5.41
N VAL A 208 12.03 -9.46 -5.26
CA VAL A 208 13.45 -9.16 -5.49
C VAL A 208 13.67 -8.71 -6.93
N ARG A 209 13.11 -9.43 -7.91
CA ARG A 209 13.23 -9.08 -9.32
C ARG A 209 12.63 -7.71 -9.64
N LEU A 210 11.40 -7.45 -9.19
CA LEU A 210 10.73 -6.17 -9.42
C LEU A 210 11.46 -5.00 -8.74
N THR A 211 12.04 -5.24 -7.57
CA THR A 211 12.87 -4.24 -6.88
C THR A 211 14.11 -3.90 -7.70
N GLN A 212 14.80 -4.91 -8.24
CA GLN A 212 15.96 -4.72 -9.10
C GLN A 212 15.60 -3.96 -10.40
N ASP A 213 14.47 -4.30 -11.02
CA ASP A 213 13.99 -3.63 -12.23
C ASP A 213 13.64 -2.15 -11.95
N LEU A 214 13.01 -1.86 -10.80
CA LEU A 214 12.70 -0.49 -10.37
C LEU A 214 13.99 0.31 -10.14
N GLU A 215 15.00 -0.27 -9.50
CA GLU A 215 16.29 0.39 -9.30
C GLU A 215 17.01 0.69 -10.62
N SER A 216 16.98 -0.24 -11.58
CA SER A 216 17.52 -0.01 -12.92
C SER A 216 16.80 1.14 -13.62
N ALA A 217 15.47 1.09 -13.70
CA ALA A 217 14.65 2.15 -14.31
C ALA A 217 14.88 3.51 -13.63
N ARG A 218 15.01 3.53 -12.30
CA ARG A 218 15.33 4.75 -11.55
C ARG A 218 16.70 5.31 -11.92
N SER A 219 17.70 4.45 -12.14
CA SER A 219 19.03 4.88 -12.55
C SER A 219 19.03 5.48 -13.97
N GLU A 220 18.27 4.88 -14.89
CA GLU A 220 18.07 5.38 -16.25
C GLU A 220 17.36 6.74 -16.26
N VAL A 221 16.29 6.90 -15.47
CA VAL A 221 15.59 8.18 -15.32
C VAL A 221 16.53 9.26 -14.75
N LYS A 222 17.39 8.92 -13.79
CA LYS A 222 18.38 9.88 -13.27
C LYS A 222 19.41 10.29 -14.34
N ALA A 223 19.86 9.34 -15.16
CA ALA A 223 20.80 9.62 -16.24
C ALA A 223 20.16 10.52 -17.30
N THR A 224 18.94 10.24 -17.74
CA THR A 224 18.22 11.08 -18.70
C THR A 224 17.93 12.46 -18.13
N GLN A 225 17.53 12.56 -16.85
CA GLN A 225 17.32 13.84 -16.18
C GLN A 225 18.60 14.69 -16.11
N ALA A 226 19.77 14.07 -15.88
CA ALA A 226 21.04 14.78 -15.89
C ALA A 226 21.35 15.36 -17.28
N ILE A 227 21.13 14.57 -18.34
CA ILE A 227 21.31 15.02 -19.73
C ILE A 227 20.35 16.16 -20.07
N SER A 228 19.07 16.06 -19.68
CA SER A 228 18.09 17.13 -19.91
C SER A 228 18.50 18.44 -19.23
N LYS A 229 18.99 18.39 -17.99
CA LYS A 229 19.49 19.58 -17.29
C LYS A 229 20.70 20.21 -17.96
N GLU A 230 21.62 19.39 -18.49
CA GLU A 230 22.77 19.92 -19.22
C GLU A 230 22.32 20.65 -20.49
N LEU A 231 21.41 20.03 -21.27
CA LEU A 231 20.83 20.64 -22.47
C LEU A 231 20.07 21.93 -22.16
N GLU A 232 19.30 22.00 -21.07
CA GLU A 232 18.65 23.23 -20.63
C GLU A 232 19.66 24.34 -20.34
N SER A 233 20.82 23.99 -19.75
CA SER A 233 21.90 24.94 -19.49
C SER A 233 22.54 25.45 -20.80
N GLU A 234 22.72 24.58 -21.79
CA GLU A 234 23.24 24.96 -23.11
C GLU A 234 22.26 25.86 -23.86
N ILE A 235 20.97 25.52 -23.86
CA ILE A 235 19.92 26.34 -24.46
C ILE A 235 19.95 27.75 -23.84
N LYS A 236 20.08 27.84 -22.52
CA LYS A 236 20.19 29.13 -21.84
C LYS A 236 21.43 29.92 -22.28
N LYS A 237 22.60 29.28 -22.37
CA LYS A 237 23.83 29.92 -22.88
C LYS A 237 23.63 30.46 -24.30
N TYR A 238 22.96 29.70 -25.18
CA TYR A 238 22.68 30.14 -26.54
C TYR A 238 21.66 31.28 -26.58
N GLN A 239 20.64 31.26 -25.74
CA GLN A 239 19.67 32.36 -25.60
C GLN A 239 20.37 33.66 -25.16
N ASP A 240 21.25 33.58 -24.17
CA ASP A 240 22.03 34.72 -23.69
C ASP A 240 22.95 35.27 -24.80
N SER A 241 23.62 34.39 -25.55
CA SER A 241 24.45 34.79 -26.69
C SER A 241 23.63 35.46 -27.80
N LEU A 242 22.44 34.95 -28.13
CA LEU A 242 21.54 35.56 -29.11
C LEU A 242 21.07 36.95 -28.66
N ALA A 243 20.82 37.15 -27.36
CA ALA A 243 20.48 38.46 -26.82
C ALA A 243 21.62 39.47 -27.02
N VAL A 244 22.87 39.06 -26.79
CA VAL A 244 24.06 39.89 -27.07
C VAL A 244 24.15 40.22 -28.56
N PHE A 245 23.94 39.25 -29.46
CA PHE A 245 23.93 39.52 -30.91
C PHE A 245 22.83 40.51 -31.31
N ALA A 246 21.65 40.44 -30.70
CA ALA A 246 20.58 41.39 -30.94
C ALA A 246 20.99 42.82 -30.52
N GLN A 247 21.68 42.97 -29.39
CA GLN A 247 22.22 44.27 -28.94
C GLN A 247 23.25 44.82 -29.93
N VAL A 248 24.21 44.00 -30.39
CA VAL A 248 25.19 44.41 -31.41
C VAL A 248 24.49 44.83 -32.72
N GLY A 249 23.40 44.15 -33.09
CA GLY A 249 22.56 44.53 -34.22
C GLY A 249 21.96 45.94 -34.06
N GLN A 250 21.48 46.28 -32.86
CA GLN A 250 20.96 47.62 -32.56
C GLN A 250 22.06 48.69 -32.63
N GLU A 251 23.24 48.41 -32.07
CA GLU A 251 24.40 49.32 -32.15
C GLU A 251 24.82 49.57 -33.60
N ARG A 252 24.86 48.52 -34.43
CA ARG A 252 25.11 48.63 -35.87
C ARG A 252 24.08 49.55 -36.54
N ASP A 253 22.80 49.39 -36.22
CA ASP A 253 21.73 50.20 -36.83
C ASP A 253 21.82 51.68 -36.41
N VAL A 254 22.23 51.96 -35.17
CA VAL A 254 22.52 53.32 -34.70
C VAL A 254 23.70 53.92 -35.47
N LEU A 255 24.81 53.18 -35.59
CA LEU A 255 25.98 53.64 -36.34
C LEU A 255 25.66 53.86 -37.83
N ALA A 256 24.85 52.99 -38.43
CA ALA A 256 24.40 53.13 -39.81
C ALA A 256 23.59 54.43 -40.03
N LYS A 257 22.69 54.77 -39.09
CA LYS A 257 21.96 56.05 -39.11
C LYS A 257 22.91 57.25 -39.02
N GLN A 258 23.86 57.22 -38.08
CA GLN A 258 24.85 58.29 -37.93
C GLN A 258 25.69 58.50 -39.19
N LEU A 259 26.13 57.41 -39.84
CA LEU A 259 26.85 57.49 -41.12
C LEU A 259 25.99 58.06 -42.24
N GLN A 260 24.69 57.76 -42.26
CA GLN A 260 23.75 58.32 -43.22
C GLN A 260 23.57 59.83 -43.01
N ASP A 261 23.49 60.29 -41.76
CA ASP A 261 23.40 61.71 -41.42
C ASP A 261 24.67 62.47 -41.82
N ILE A 262 25.86 61.94 -41.47
CA ILE A 262 27.15 62.51 -41.88
C ILE A 262 27.26 62.57 -43.40
N ARG A 263 26.84 61.52 -44.11
CA ARG A 263 26.82 61.50 -45.58
C ARG A 263 25.89 62.58 -46.15
N GLY A 264 24.73 62.79 -45.53
CA GLY A 264 23.81 63.87 -45.87
C GLY A 264 24.44 65.24 -45.72
N GLU A 265 25.09 65.50 -44.58
CA GLU A 265 25.76 66.77 -44.27
C GLU A 265 26.96 67.04 -45.21
N VAL A 266 27.79 66.03 -45.48
CA VAL A 266 28.90 66.14 -46.43
C VAL A 266 28.38 66.48 -47.83
N ARG A 267 27.28 65.84 -48.26
CA ARG A 267 26.65 66.16 -49.56
C ARG A 267 26.14 67.61 -49.58
N ARG A 268 25.49 68.07 -48.51
CA ARG A 268 24.98 69.45 -48.36
C ARG A 268 26.12 70.47 -48.46
N ARG A 269 27.19 70.30 -47.67
CA ARG A 269 28.38 71.17 -47.75
C ARG A 269 29.05 71.12 -49.12
N GLY A 270 29.09 69.95 -49.76
CA GLY A 270 29.57 69.81 -51.14
C GLY A 270 28.76 70.66 -52.13
N THR A 271 27.44 70.66 -52.00
CA THR A 271 26.58 71.52 -52.84
C THR A 271 26.76 73.02 -52.56
N GLU A 272 26.96 73.40 -51.30
CA GLU A 272 27.25 74.80 -50.91
C GLU A 272 28.59 75.28 -51.50
N LEU A 273 29.65 74.48 -51.37
CA LEU A 273 30.97 74.77 -51.95
C LEU A 273 30.91 74.87 -53.47
N ALA A 274 30.17 73.99 -54.14
CA ALA A 274 29.95 74.08 -55.59
C ALA A 274 29.19 75.36 -55.99
N GLY A 275 28.22 75.79 -55.16
CA GLY A 275 27.54 77.07 -55.32
C GLY A 275 28.49 78.26 -55.19
N LEU A 276 29.31 78.28 -54.12
CA LEU A 276 30.34 79.30 -53.92
C LEU A 276 31.36 79.35 -55.06
N SER A 277 31.81 78.20 -55.57
CA SER A 277 32.69 78.14 -56.73
C SER A 277 32.05 78.80 -57.95
N LYS A 278 30.78 78.48 -58.25
CA LYS A 278 30.06 79.12 -59.37
C LYS A 278 29.92 80.63 -59.19
N SER A 279 29.66 81.09 -57.96
CA SER A 279 29.60 82.52 -57.65
C SER A 279 30.96 83.20 -57.82
N LEU A 280 32.05 82.54 -57.44
CA LEU A 280 33.41 83.02 -57.66
C LEU A 280 33.75 83.10 -59.15
N ASP A 281 33.40 82.07 -59.93
CA ASP A 281 33.60 82.07 -61.39
C ASP A 281 32.79 83.20 -62.06
N ALA A 282 31.55 83.44 -61.62
CA ALA A 282 30.73 84.55 -62.09
C ALA A 282 31.34 85.92 -61.74
N LEU A 283 31.92 86.08 -60.54
CA LEU A 283 32.66 87.28 -60.14
C LEU A 283 33.93 87.48 -60.96
N SER A 284 34.70 86.41 -61.19
CA SER A 284 35.90 86.43 -62.02
C SER A 284 35.59 86.82 -63.47
N ASN A 285 34.47 86.33 -64.01
CA ASN A 285 34.01 86.68 -65.36
C ASN A 285 33.32 88.06 -65.43
N GLY A 286 32.87 88.60 -64.30
CA GLY A 286 32.20 89.91 -64.17
C GLY A 286 33.15 91.08 -63.86
N LEU A 287 34.43 90.81 -63.59
CA LEU A 287 35.47 91.83 -63.49
C LEU A 287 35.88 92.26 -64.91
N PRO A 288 35.55 93.49 -65.35
CA PRO A 288 36.07 93.97 -66.61
C PRO A 288 37.58 94.11 -66.50
N GLU A 289 38.30 93.61 -67.52
CA GLU A 289 39.72 93.88 -67.75
C GLU A 289 39.98 95.39 -67.69
N GLN A 290 40.33 95.92 -66.52
CA GLN A 290 40.93 97.23 -66.42
C GLN A 290 42.44 97.06 -66.25
N HIS A 291 43.12 97.36 -67.36
CA HIS A 291 44.49 97.89 -67.48
C HIS A 291 45.65 96.87 -67.52
N HIS A 292 46.66 96.96 -68.41
CA HIS A 292 47.17 98.08 -69.24
C HIS A 292 48.02 97.55 -70.42
N SER A 293 47.92 98.19 -71.59
CA SER A 293 49.03 98.25 -72.54
C SER A 293 50.16 99.11 -71.96
N ARG A 294 51.36 98.54 -71.83
CA ARG A 294 52.65 99.16 -72.18
C ARG A 294 53.78 98.15 -72.10
#